data_AF-A0A3G6MIN7-F1
#
_entry.id   AF-A0A3G6MIN7-F1
#
_cell.length_a   1.000
_cell.length_b   1.000
_cell.length_c   1.000
_cell.angle_alpha   90.00
_cell.angle_beta   90.00
_cell.angle_gamma   90.00
#
_symmetry.space_group_name_H-M   'P 1'
#
loop_
_entity.id
_entity.type
_entity.pdbx_description
1 polymer ?
#
loop_
_entity_poly.entity_id
_entity_poly.type
_entity_poly.pdbx_seq_one_letter_code
_entity_poly.pdbx_strand_id
1 'polypeptide(L)'
;MISKFLKNIFSNDKIENKNLIDNKISRKFHNLKNNSFNDLKNLGFNEAILIAKFNKEKIKDNEIEKLKDFIWSAYNHLIAQNSNNNQTLSMIYYFMSTFSLKNKDSINSIHLRELSSKHKLLSLKVDGIEGEVIIIGGKNCCQECNSDNGKIFDYNFLVKTPRLPHKNCSNKYGCRCTYGFQAKRDKNGSLIFRNSAEIEKLLRENGLI
;
A
#
# COMPACT_ATOMS: atom_id res chain seq x y z
N MET A 1 -49.25 35.73 16.37
CA MET A 1 -49.02 34.29 16.62
C MET A 1 -48.25 33.57 15.49
N ILE A 2 -48.48 33.89 14.21
CA ILE A 2 -47.83 33.21 13.05
C ILE A 2 -46.29 33.28 13.07
N SER A 3 -45.70 34.40 13.52
CA SER A 3 -44.23 34.58 13.58
C SER A 3 -43.51 33.58 14.51
N LYS A 4 -44.14 33.16 15.62
CA LYS A 4 -43.54 32.23 16.60
C LYS A 4 -43.58 30.79 16.10
N PHE A 5 -44.64 30.43 15.36
CA PHE A 5 -44.81 29.12 14.74
C PHE A 5 -43.80 28.89 13.61
N LEU A 6 -43.63 29.88 12.72
CA LEU A 6 -42.65 29.80 11.63
C LEU A 6 -41.20 29.73 12.14
N LYS A 7 -40.84 30.49 13.20
CA LYS A 7 -39.50 30.40 13.81
C LYS A 7 -39.19 29.02 14.39
N ASN A 8 -40.19 28.31 14.92
CA ASN A 8 -40.00 26.94 15.43
C ASN A 8 -39.78 25.93 14.29
N ILE A 9 -40.52 26.03 13.18
CA ILE A 9 -40.34 25.14 12.02
C ILE A 9 -38.94 25.30 11.43
N PHE A 10 -38.51 26.53 11.15
CA PHE A 10 -37.17 26.79 10.59
C PHE A 10 -36.02 26.44 11.55
N SER A 11 -36.28 26.39 12.87
CA SER A 11 -35.28 25.96 13.86
C SER A 11 -35.17 24.44 13.91
N ASN A 12 -36.30 23.73 13.81
CA ASN A 12 -36.33 22.26 13.80
C ASN A 12 -35.66 21.69 12.52
N ASP A 13 -35.95 22.24 11.34
CA ASP A 13 -35.32 21.79 10.08
C ASP A 13 -33.79 21.96 10.11
N LYS A 14 -33.29 23.04 10.73
CA LYS A 14 -31.85 23.27 10.90
C LYS A 14 -31.21 22.28 11.87
N ILE A 15 -31.92 21.90 12.94
CA ILE A 15 -31.44 20.93 13.93
C ILE A 15 -31.40 19.52 13.33
N GLU A 16 -32.44 19.11 12.60
CA GLU A 16 -32.48 17.79 11.94
C GLU A 16 -31.37 17.66 10.89
N ASN A 17 -31.17 18.69 10.07
CA ASN A 17 -30.11 18.68 9.05
C ASN A 17 -28.70 18.65 9.68
N LYS A 18 -28.50 19.37 10.79
CA LYS A 18 -27.24 19.32 11.55
C LYS A 18 -26.97 17.92 12.12
N ASN A 19 -27.97 17.30 12.75
CA ASN A 19 -27.84 15.94 13.30
C ASN A 19 -27.50 14.91 12.21
N LEU A 20 -28.08 15.04 11.01
CA LEU A 20 -27.76 14.17 9.87
C LEU A 20 -26.32 14.34 9.38
N ILE A 21 -25.82 15.58 9.32
CA ILE A 21 -24.44 15.89 8.93
C ILE A 21 -23.46 15.33 9.97
N ASP A 22 -23.70 15.56 11.25
CA ASP A 22 -22.84 15.11 12.35
C ASP A 22 -22.75 13.57 12.37
N ASN A 23 -23.89 12.87 12.17
CA ASN A 23 -23.93 11.42 12.04
C ASN A 23 -23.13 10.90 10.83
N LYS A 24 -23.19 11.59 9.70
CA LYS A 24 -22.43 11.22 8.49
C LYS A 24 -20.93 11.39 8.69
N ILE A 25 -20.51 12.47 9.36
CA ILE A 25 -19.11 12.76 9.67
C ILE A 25 -18.55 11.71 10.63
N SER A 26 -19.25 11.45 11.75
CA SER A 26 -18.82 10.43 12.72
C SER A 26 -18.71 9.03 12.08
N ARG A 27 -19.67 8.63 11.24
CA ARG A 27 -19.58 7.37 10.49
C ARG A 27 -18.36 7.31 9.57
N LYS A 28 -18.06 8.40 8.85
CA LYS A 28 -16.88 8.49 7.99
C LYS A 28 -15.59 8.37 8.81
N PHE A 29 -15.54 9.03 9.97
CA PHE A 29 -14.41 8.96 10.90
C PHE A 29 -14.16 7.53 11.39
N HIS A 30 -15.17 6.85 11.94
CA HIS A 30 -15.03 5.48 12.43
C HIS A 30 -14.65 4.50 11.32
N ASN A 31 -15.23 4.65 10.13
CA ASN A 31 -14.86 3.82 8.99
C ASN A 31 -13.40 4.03 8.58
N LEU A 32 -12.93 5.27 8.53
CA LEU A 32 -11.52 5.57 8.23
C LEU A 32 -10.60 4.96 9.29
N LYS A 33 -10.89 5.22 10.58
CA LYS A 33 -10.13 4.71 11.71
C LYS A 33 -10.04 3.19 11.67
N ASN A 34 -11.17 2.49 11.62
CA ASN A 34 -11.21 1.03 11.74
C ASN A 34 -10.50 0.37 10.56
N ASN A 35 -10.73 0.84 9.34
CA ASN A 35 -10.06 0.30 8.15
C ASN A 35 -8.54 0.51 8.25
N SER A 36 -8.09 1.73 8.54
CA SER A 36 -6.66 2.04 8.60
C SER A 36 -5.95 1.39 9.79
N PHE A 37 -6.61 1.22 10.93
CA PHE A 37 -6.04 0.51 12.07
C PHE A 37 -5.88 -0.98 11.77
N ASN A 38 -6.84 -1.58 11.07
CA ASN A 38 -6.72 -2.95 10.61
C ASN A 38 -5.58 -3.10 9.59
N ASP A 39 -5.45 -2.16 8.64
CA ASP A 39 -4.32 -2.14 7.70
C ASP A 39 -2.97 -2.06 8.44
N LEU A 40 -2.83 -1.14 9.41
CA LEU A 40 -1.62 -0.99 10.23
C LEU A 40 -1.30 -2.24 11.05
N LYS A 41 -2.33 -2.88 11.63
CA LYS A 41 -2.20 -4.15 12.36
C LYS A 41 -1.69 -5.27 11.45
N ASN A 42 -2.25 -5.40 10.24
CA ASN A 42 -1.81 -6.39 9.26
C ASN A 42 -0.37 -6.17 8.78
N LEU A 43 0.12 -4.93 8.86
CA LEU A 43 1.50 -4.56 8.60
C LEU A 43 2.45 -4.76 9.81
N GLY A 44 1.94 -5.31 10.91
CA GLY A 44 2.73 -5.62 12.11
C GLY A 44 2.80 -4.50 13.16
N PHE A 45 2.00 -3.43 13.03
CA PHE A 45 1.92 -2.42 14.09
C PHE A 45 1.27 -3.02 15.33
N ASN A 46 1.93 -2.92 16.48
CA ASN A 46 1.35 -3.37 17.76
C ASN A 46 0.07 -2.60 18.10
N GLU A 47 -1.05 -3.33 18.15
CA GLU A 47 -2.39 -2.75 18.34
C GLU A 47 -2.53 -1.97 19.66
N ALA A 48 -1.99 -2.50 20.76
CA ALA A 48 -2.04 -1.83 22.06
C ALA A 48 -1.30 -0.48 22.04
N ILE A 49 -0.11 -0.44 21.41
CA ILE A 49 0.67 0.79 21.24
C ILE A 49 -0.07 1.78 20.33
N LEU A 50 -0.67 1.31 19.23
CA LEU A 50 -1.43 2.16 18.31
C LEU A 50 -2.63 2.82 19.01
N ILE A 51 -3.41 2.05 19.76
CA ILE A 51 -4.56 2.55 20.52
C ILE A 51 -4.10 3.54 21.60
N ALA A 52 -3.03 3.23 22.34
CA ALA A 52 -2.49 4.12 23.35
C ALA A 52 -2.04 5.47 22.74
N LYS A 53 -1.32 5.44 21.61
CA LYS A 53 -0.92 6.66 20.87
C LYS A 53 -2.15 7.45 20.41
N PHE A 54 -3.15 6.78 19.82
CA PHE A 54 -4.37 7.45 19.35
C PHE A 54 -5.14 8.14 20.48
N ASN A 55 -5.33 7.45 21.61
CA ASN A 55 -6.05 8.00 22.76
C ASN A 55 -5.33 9.22 23.35
N LYS A 56 -3.99 9.23 23.31
CA LYS A 56 -3.17 10.36 23.77
C LYS A 56 -3.39 11.63 22.94
N GLU A 57 -3.61 11.50 21.63
CA GLU A 57 -3.83 12.63 20.71
C GLU A 57 -5.20 13.30 20.89
N LYS A 58 -6.16 12.64 21.57
CA LYS A 58 -7.51 13.17 21.84
C LYS A 58 -8.25 13.67 20.58
N ILE A 59 -8.06 12.98 19.44
CA ILE A 59 -8.69 13.31 18.16
C ILE A 59 -10.19 13.05 18.25
N LYS A 60 -11.00 14.07 17.96
CA LYS A 60 -12.46 14.00 17.98
C LYS A 60 -13.02 13.50 16.64
N ASP A 61 -14.23 12.95 16.66
CA ASP A 61 -14.89 12.36 15.49
C ASP A 61 -15.08 13.33 14.30
N ASN A 62 -15.11 14.64 14.56
CA ASN A 62 -15.21 15.66 13.52
C ASN A 62 -13.85 16.11 12.96
N GLU A 63 -12.73 15.62 13.51
CA GLU A 63 -11.36 16.00 13.14
C GLU A 63 -10.73 14.99 12.17
N ILE A 64 -11.39 14.77 11.03
CA ILE A 64 -10.98 13.77 10.02
C ILE A 64 -9.54 14.00 9.53
N GLU A 65 -9.13 15.24 9.30
CA GLU A 65 -7.77 15.52 8.81
C GLU A 65 -6.70 15.17 9.87
N LYS A 66 -6.94 15.46 11.16
CA LYS A 66 -6.03 15.02 12.23
C LYS A 66 -5.94 13.50 12.33
N LEU A 67 -7.05 12.78 12.11
CA LEU A 67 -7.03 11.32 12.03
C LEU A 67 -6.17 10.84 10.86
N LYS A 68 -6.24 11.49 9.70
CA LYS A 68 -5.38 11.13 8.55
C LYS A 68 -3.90 11.37 8.86
N ASP A 69 -3.56 12.51 9.46
CA ASP A 69 -2.19 12.83 9.85
C ASP A 69 -1.64 11.80 10.86
N PHE A 70 -2.47 11.39 11.83
CA PHE A 70 -2.12 10.33 12.76
C PHE A 70 -1.84 8.99 12.04
N ILE A 71 -2.74 8.58 11.13
CA ILE A 71 -2.57 7.35 10.34
C ILE A 71 -1.30 7.42 9.50
N TRP A 72 -1.04 8.57 8.87
CA TRP A 72 0.15 8.80 8.06
C TRP A 72 1.44 8.70 8.88
N SER A 73 1.45 9.32 10.07
CA SER A 73 2.55 9.21 11.03
C SER A 73 2.81 7.76 11.44
N ALA A 74 1.76 6.96 11.64
CA ALA A 74 1.89 5.53 11.94
C ALA A 74 2.53 4.74 10.78
N TYR A 75 2.18 5.04 9.53
CA TYR A 75 2.86 4.44 8.37
C TYR A 75 4.36 4.82 8.31
N ASN A 76 4.69 6.09 8.52
CA ASN A 76 6.08 6.55 8.52
C ASN A 76 6.90 5.87 9.63
N HIS A 77 6.29 5.63 10.79
CA HIS A 77 6.91 4.85 11.85
C HIS A 77 7.24 3.41 11.39
N LEU A 78 6.31 2.74 10.70
CA LEU A 78 6.56 1.40 10.16
C LEU A 78 7.67 1.39 9.11
N ILE A 79 7.73 2.41 8.24
CA ILE A 79 8.84 2.56 7.27
C ILE A 79 10.18 2.62 8.01
N ALA A 80 10.28 3.48 9.03
CA ALA A 80 11.50 3.62 9.81
C ALA A 80 11.93 2.31 10.50
N GLN A 81 10.98 1.54 11.02
CA GLN A 81 11.24 0.24 11.65
C GLN A 81 11.64 -0.87 10.67
N ASN A 82 11.31 -0.73 9.38
CA ASN A 82 11.48 -1.77 8.37
C ASN A 82 12.40 -1.33 7.23
N SER A 83 13.29 -0.36 7.47
CA SER A 83 14.14 0.25 6.43
C SER A 83 14.95 -0.75 5.58
N ASN A 84 15.28 -1.91 6.15
CA ASN A 84 16.04 -2.98 5.49
C ASN A 84 15.15 -4.17 5.03
N ASN A 85 13.84 -4.13 5.27
CA ASN A 85 12.92 -5.22 4.91
C ASN A 85 12.09 -4.83 3.68
N ASN A 86 12.62 -5.14 2.49
CA ASN A 86 11.98 -4.84 1.21
C ASN A 86 10.58 -5.45 1.07
N GLN A 87 10.35 -6.66 1.60
CA GLN A 87 9.04 -7.29 1.53
C GLN A 87 8.00 -6.49 2.32
N THR A 88 8.34 -6.10 3.55
CA THR A 88 7.46 -5.29 4.40
C THR A 88 7.26 -3.88 3.84
N LEU A 89 8.33 -3.22 3.37
CA LEU A 89 8.23 -1.90 2.73
C LEU A 89 7.32 -1.92 1.51
N SER A 90 7.39 -2.97 0.69
CA SER A 90 6.49 -3.13 -0.46
C SER A 90 5.02 -3.08 -0.04
N MET A 91 4.67 -3.78 1.05
CA MET A 91 3.30 -3.78 1.59
C MET A 91 2.94 -2.44 2.21
N ILE A 92 3.81 -1.83 3.02
CA ILE A 92 3.53 -0.52 3.63
C ILE A 92 3.21 0.51 2.55
N TYR A 93 4.05 0.64 1.53
CA TYR A 93 3.83 1.58 0.42
C TYR A 93 2.57 1.24 -0.39
N TYR A 94 2.22 -0.06 -0.52
CA TYR A 94 0.96 -0.48 -1.15
C TYR A 94 -0.26 0.08 -0.41
N PHE A 95 -0.28 -0.05 0.91
CA PHE A 95 -1.38 0.44 1.75
C PHE A 95 -1.41 1.98 1.82
N MET A 96 -0.26 2.64 1.92
CA MET A 96 -0.17 4.10 1.84
C MET A 96 -0.71 4.64 0.51
N SER A 97 -0.36 4.02 -0.62
CA SER A 97 -0.90 4.38 -1.94
C SER A 97 -2.43 4.28 -1.97
N THR A 98 -2.98 3.19 -1.45
CA THR A 98 -4.43 2.97 -1.35
C THR A 98 -5.10 3.97 -0.43
N PHE A 99 -4.48 4.29 0.70
CA PHE A 99 -4.95 5.31 1.64
C PHE A 99 -4.97 6.70 0.98
N SER A 100 -3.89 7.10 0.30
CA SER A 100 -3.78 8.36 -0.45
C SER A 100 -4.90 8.49 -1.49
N LEU A 101 -5.11 7.43 -2.28
CA LEU A 101 -6.12 7.41 -3.34
C LEU A 101 -7.55 7.53 -2.79
N LYS A 102 -7.88 6.81 -1.71
CA LYS A 102 -9.19 6.90 -1.04
C LYS A 102 -9.46 8.28 -0.44
N ASN A 103 -8.41 9.01 -0.08
CA ASN A 103 -8.48 10.33 0.54
C ASN A 103 -8.22 11.49 -0.44
N LYS A 104 -8.27 11.21 -1.75
CA LYS A 104 -8.18 12.17 -2.87
C LYS A 104 -6.85 12.90 -3.03
N ASP A 105 -5.76 12.28 -2.60
CA ASP A 105 -4.40 12.72 -2.92
C ASP A 105 -3.82 11.79 -4.01
N SER A 106 -4.08 12.12 -5.28
CA SER A 106 -3.80 11.26 -6.45
C SER A 106 -2.31 11.27 -6.82
N ILE A 107 -1.73 12.46 -7.03
CA ILE A 107 -0.51 12.93 -6.35
C ILE A 107 0.42 11.82 -5.85
N ASN A 108 0.38 11.70 -4.53
CA ASN A 108 1.22 10.80 -3.77
C ASN A 108 0.93 9.31 -4.07
N SER A 109 -0.29 8.96 -4.52
CA SER A 109 -0.68 7.56 -4.70
C SER A 109 0.12 6.83 -5.80
N ILE A 110 0.48 7.51 -6.90
CA ILE A 110 1.25 6.90 -8.00
C ILE A 110 2.68 6.64 -7.54
N HIS A 111 3.33 7.64 -6.94
CA HIS A 111 4.69 7.53 -6.45
C HIS A 111 4.83 6.42 -5.38
N LEU A 112 3.88 6.33 -4.45
CA LEU A 112 3.85 5.25 -3.45
C LEU A 112 3.68 3.87 -4.11
N ARG A 113 2.95 3.79 -5.23
CA ARG A 113 2.81 2.54 -5.98
C ARG A 113 4.11 2.15 -6.68
N GLU A 114 4.87 3.13 -7.18
CA GLU A 114 6.23 2.91 -7.72
C GLU A 114 7.15 2.37 -6.63
N LEU A 115 7.17 3.00 -5.44
CA LEU A 115 7.96 2.52 -4.30
C LEU A 115 7.56 1.11 -3.88
N SER A 116 6.26 0.83 -3.79
CA SER A 116 5.73 -0.51 -3.50
C SER A 116 6.24 -1.57 -4.49
N SER A 117 6.18 -1.25 -5.79
CA SER A 117 6.60 -2.14 -6.88
C SER A 117 8.11 -2.34 -6.89
N LYS A 118 8.88 -1.28 -6.64
CA LYS A 118 10.35 -1.32 -6.52
C LYS A 118 10.77 -2.23 -5.36
N HIS A 119 10.23 -2.01 -4.16
CA HIS A 119 10.55 -2.86 -3.01
C HIS A 119 10.08 -4.30 -3.20
N LYS A 120 8.94 -4.52 -3.89
CA LYS A 120 8.52 -5.87 -4.27
C LYS A 120 9.60 -6.54 -5.12
N LEU A 121 10.03 -5.88 -6.19
CA LEU A 121 11.09 -6.39 -7.06
C LEU A 121 12.35 -6.72 -6.27
N LEU A 122 12.83 -5.80 -5.44
CA LEU A 122 14.02 -6.01 -4.62
C LEU A 122 13.89 -7.20 -3.65
N SER A 123 12.68 -7.46 -3.12
CA SER A 123 12.43 -8.64 -2.29
C SER A 123 12.43 -9.97 -3.04
N LEU A 124 12.39 -9.96 -4.38
CA LEU A 124 12.46 -11.18 -5.20
C LEU A 124 13.89 -11.63 -5.46
N LYS A 125 14.89 -10.89 -4.98
CA LYS A 125 16.28 -11.35 -5.03
C LYS A 125 16.42 -12.53 -4.09
N VAL A 126 16.32 -13.74 -4.65
CA VAL A 126 16.56 -14.99 -3.94
C VAL A 126 18.02 -15.38 -4.15
N ASP A 127 18.74 -15.61 -3.06
CA ASP A 127 20.10 -16.11 -3.10
C ASP A 127 20.11 -17.62 -3.38
N GLY A 128 21.10 -18.06 -4.17
CA GLY A 128 21.31 -19.48 -4.46
C GLY A 128 20.39 -20.12 -5.51
N ILE A 129 19.31 -19.48 -5.94
CA ILE A 129 18.39 -20.02 -6.96
C ILE A 129 18.43 -19.17 -8.22
N GLU A 130 18.57 -19.82 -9.38
CA GLU A 130 18.33 -19.16 -10.66
C GLU A 130 16.83 -18.95 -10.86
N GLY A 131 16.46 -17.72 -11.20
CA GLY A 131 15.07 -17.42 -11.48
C GLY A 131 14.91 -16.13 -12.23
N GLU A 132 13.69 -15.94 -12.70
CA GLU A 132 13.27 -14.83 -13.53
C GLU A 132 12.12 -14.10 -12.85
N VAL A 133 11.87 -12.87 -13.26
CA VAL A 133 10.78 -12.08 -12.73
C VAL A 133 9.60 -12.18 -13.68
N ILE A 134 8.47 -12.64 -13.16
CA ILE A 134 7.21 -12.74 -13.88
C ILE A 134 6.29 -11.59 -13.47
N ILE A 135 5.60 -10.97 -14.43
CA ILE A 135 4.52 -10.03 -14.09
C ILE A 135 3.25 -10.83 -13.83
N ILE A 136 2.67 -10.65 -12.64
CA ILE A 136 1.43 -11.28 -12.22
C ILE A 136 0.31 -10.24 -12.30
N GLY A 137 -0.56 -10.42 -13.27
CA GLY A 137 -1.86 -9.75 -13.40
C GLY A 137 -2.99 -10.64 -12.87
N GLY A 138 -4.21 -10.13 -12.92
CA GLY A 138 -5.41 -10.86 -12.47
C GLY A 138 -6.68 -10.26 -13.03
N LYS A 139 -7.82 -10.95 -12.87
CA LYS A 139 -9.12 -10.58 -13.48
C LYS A 139 -9.57 -9.13 -13.27
N ASN A 140 -9.12 -8.50 -12.19
CA ASN A 140 -9.47 -7.12 -11.83
C ASN A 140 -8.35 -6.10 -12.13
N CYS A 141 -7.41 -6.42 -13.02
CA CYS A 141 -6.36 -5.49 -13.45
C CYS A 141 -6.74 -4.75 -14.74
N CYS A 142 -6.02 -3.68 -15.07
CA CYS A 142 -6.26 -2.96 -16.32
C CYS A 142 -5.73 -3.78 -17.53
N GLN A 143 -6.05 -3.31 -18.73
CA GLN A 143 -5.65 -3.96 -19.98
C GLN A 143 -4.12 -4.12 -20.11
N GLU A 144 -3.33 -3.12 -19.72
CA GLU A 144 -1.86 -3.21 -19.73
C GLU A 144 -1.35 -4.30 -18.79
N CYS A 145 -1.88 -4.37 -17.57
CA CYS A 145 -1.52 -5.44 -16.63
C CYS A 145 -1.84 -6.83 -17.19
N ASN A 146 -2.97 -6.97 -17.88
CA ASN A 146 -3.37 -8.24 -18.46
C ASN A 146 -2.52 -8.59 -19.70
N SER A 147 -2.11 -7.59 -20.48
CA SER A 147 -1.17 -7.76 -21.60
C SER A 147 0.20 -8.24 -21.15
N ASP A 148 0.67 -7.77 -19.99
CA ASP A 148 1.95 -8.18 -19.40
C ASP A 148 1.84 -9.41 -18.48
N ASN A 149 0.64 -9.89 -18.20
CA ASN A 149 0.44 -11.04 -17.31
C ASN A 149 1.14 -12.28 -17.87
N GLY A 150 1.97 -12.91 -17.03
CA GLY A 150 2.74 -14.09 -17.39
C GLY A 150 4.03 -13.79 -18.15
N LYS A 151 4.30 -12.54 -18.54
CA LYS A 151 5.57 -12.18 -19.20
C LYS A 151 6.72 -12.27 -18.21
N ILE A 152 7.81 -12.85 -18.71
CA ILE A 152 9.04 -13.09 -17.97
C ILE A 152 10.07 -12.04 -18.38
N PHE A 153 10.79 -11.51 -17.39
CA PHE A 153 11.83 -10.50 -17.57
C PHE A 153 13.07 -10.85 -16.75
N ASP A 154 14.22 -10.38 -17.23
CA ASP A 154 15.44 -10.37 -16.45
C ASP A 154 15.32 -9.42 -15.24
N TYR A 155 15.82 -9.88 -14.10
CA TYR A 155 15.79 -9.12 -12.85
C TYR A 155 16.59 -7.82 -12.95
N ASN A 156 17.82 -7.88 -13.48
CA ASN A 156 18.72 -6.73 -13.55
C ASN A 156 18.18 -5.66 -14.50
N PHE A 157 17.54 -6.08 -15.59
CA PHE A 157 16.81 -5.21 -16.49
C PHE A 157 15.68 -4.47 -15.76
N LEU A 158 14.81 -5.18 -15.01
CA LEU A 158 13.69 -4.55 -14.31
C LEU A 158 14.12 -3.62 -13.18
N VAL A 159 15.26 -3.88 -12.53
CA VAL A 159 15.80 -2.97 -11.49
C VAL A 159 16.20 -1.62 -12.11
N LYS A 160 16.77 -1.64 -13.32
CA LYS A 160 17.19 -0.43 -14.04
C LYS A 160 16.03 0.24 -14.78
N THR A 161 15.06 -0.55 -15.24
CA THR A 161 13.92 -0.07 -16.03
C THR A 161 12.62 -0.70 -15.50
N PRO A 162 12.10 -0.22 -14.36
CA PRO A 162 10.87 -0.75 -13.78
C PRO A 162 9.69 -0.63 -14.75
N ARG A 163 8.94 -1.73 -14.90
CA ARG A 163 7.71 -1.79 -15.72
C ARG A 163 6.45 -1.43 -14.95
N LEU A 164 6.44 -1.74 -13.65
CA LEU A 164 5.31 -1.52 -12.75
C LEU A 164 5.57 -0.34 -11.80
N PRO A 165 4.51 0.40 -11.43
CA PRO A 165 3.16 0.34 -11.99
C PRO A 165 3.11 0.81 -13.46
N HIS A 166 2.16 0.29 -14.22
CA HIS A 166 1.89 0.79 -15.57
C HIS A 166 1.43 2.25 -15.52
N LYS A 167 2.08 3.13 -16.28
CA LYS A 167 1.81 4.58 -16.28
C LYS A 167 0.38 4.92 -16.71
N ASN A 168 -0.18 4.15 -17.64
CA ASN A 168 -1.51 4.39 -18.20
C ASN A 168 -2.58 3.47 -17.57
N CYS A 169 -2.32 2.94 -16.36
CA CYS A 169 -3.23 2.05 -15.67
C CYS A 169 -4.62 2.69 -15.46
N SER A 170 -5.64 2.16 -16.13
CA SER A 170 -7.02 2.64 -16.04
C SER A 170 -7.78 2.19 -14.79
N ASN A 171 -7.14 1.48 -13.87
CA ASN A 171 -7.81 0.97 -12.67
C ASN A 171 -8.04 2.10 -11.66
N LYS A 172 -9.30 2.30 -11.25
CA LYS A 172 -9.69 3.32 -10.26
C LYS A 172 -9.04 3.17 -8.88
N TYR A 173 -8.41 2.02 -8.60
CA TYR A 173 -7.71 1.72 -7.35
C TYR A 173 -6.17 1.69 -7.53
N GLY A 174 -5.66 2.10 -8.69
CA GLY A 174 -4.24 2.02 -9.06
C GLY A 174 -3.83 0.65 -9.63
N CYS A 175 -2.58 0.53 -10.12
CA CYS A 175 -2.10 -0.75 -10.67
C CYS A 175 -2.16 -1.85 -9.62
N ARG A 176 -2.80 -2.95 -9.99
CA ARG A 176 -2.93 -4.17 -9.16
C ARG A 176 -2.01 -5.30 -9.62
N CYS A 177 -1.31 -5.09 -10.73
CA CYS A 177 -0.20 -5.88 -11.19
C CYS A 177 0.89 -5.97 -10.10
N THR A 178 1.63 -7.08 -10.06
CA THR A 178 2.80 -7.20 -9.18
C THR A 178 3.90 -8.02 -9.83
N TYR A 179 5.12 -7.92 -9.31
CA TYR A 179 6.21 -8.80 -9.68
C TYR A 179 6.13 -10.09 -8.85
N GLY A 180 6.33 -11.23 -9.52
CA GLY A 180 6.56 -12.53 -8.92
C GLY A 180 7.93 -13.07 -9.30
N PHE A 181 8.39 -14.07 -8.55
CA PHE A 181 9.60 -14.82 -8.86
C PHE A 181 9.21 -16.18 -9.44
N GLN A 182 9.85 -16.56 -10.54
CA GLN A 182 9.72 -17.87 -11.13
C GLN A 182 11.09 -18.54 -11.13
N ALA A 183 11.25 -19.58 -10.32
CA ALA A 183 12.48 -20.36 -10.30
C ALA A 183 12.64 -21.13 -11.61
N LYS A 184 13.85 -21.14 -12.17
CA LYS A 184 14.18 -21.97 -13.33
C LYS A 184 14.24 -23.44 -12.93
N ARG A 185 13.79 -24.29 -13.85
CA ARG A 185 13.84 -25.75 -13.70
C ARG A 185 14.57 -26.37 -14.88
N ASP A 186 15.31 -27.44 -14.61
CA ASP A 186 15.94 -28.24 -15.64
C ASP A 186 14.92 -29.12 -16.39
N LYS A 187 15.39 -29.89 -17.37
CA LYS A 187 14.57 -30.82 -18.16
C LYS A 187 13.87 -31.91 -17.33
N ASN A 188 14.35 -32.17 -16.11
CA ASN A 188 13.79 -33.16 -15.19
C ASN A 188 12.83 -32.50 -14.17
N GLY A 189 12.59 -31.19 -14.28
CA GLY A 189 11.76 -30.43 -13.35
C GLY A 189 12.46 -30.06 -12.04
N SER A 190 13.77 -30.31 -11.90
CA SER A 190 14.55 -29.94 -10.70
C SER A 190 14.91 -28.45 -10.72
N LEU A 191 15.01 -27.83 -9.55
CA LEU A 191 15.42 -26.42 -9.44
C LEU A 191 16.88 -26.24 -9.88
N ILE A 192 17.15 -25.17 -10.60
CA ILE A 192 18.52 -24.78 -10.97
C ILE A 192 19.05 -23.84 -9.87
N PHE A 193 20.15 -24.26 -9.24
CA PHE A 193 20.85 -23.46 -8.25
C PHE A 193 21.99 -22.69 -8.90
N ARG A 194 22.27 -21.48 -8.41
CA ARG A 194 23.44 -20.71 -8.84
C ARG A 194 24.71 -21.46 -8.45
N ASN A 195 25.68 -21.49 -9.36
CA ASN A 195 26.99 -22.08 -9.11
C ASN A 195 27.65 -21.43 -7.88
N SER A 196 28.26 -22.23 -7.01
CA SER A 196 29.06 -21.80 -5.86
C SER A 196 30.07 -20.69 -6.21
N ALA A 197 30.74 -20.78 -7.36
CA ALA A 197 31.69 -19.79 -7.85
C ALA A 197 31.03 -18.46 -8.26
N GLU A 198 29.80 -18.48 -8.77
CA GLU A 198 29.04 -17.26 -9.04
C GLU A 198 28.54 -16.63 -7.73
N ILE A 199 28.14 -17.45 -6.76
CA ILE A 199 27.79 -16.98 -5.42
C ILE A 199 29.02 -16.33 -4.77
N GLU A 200 30.17 -16.99 -4.82
CA GLU A 200 31.43 -16.49 -4.25
C GLU A 200 31.87 -15.18 -4.94
N LYS A 201 31.75 -15.10 -6.26
CA LYS A 201 31.98 -13.86 -7.03
C LYS A 201 31.03 -12.74 -6.60
N LEU A 202 29.73 -13.01 -6.47
CA LEU A 202 28.73 -12.04 -6.02
C LEU A 202 29.02 -11.57 -4.58
N LEU A 203 29.43 -12.47 -3.70
CA LEU A 203 29.78 -12.12 -2.32
C LEU A 203 31.01 -11.20 -2.28
N ARG A 204 32.04 -11.46 -3.08
CA ARG A 204 33.22 -10.57 -3.23
C ARG A 204 32.85 -9.20 -3.81
N GLU A 205 32.02 -9.17 -4.86
CA GLU A 205 31.58 -7.91 -5.51
C GLU A 205 30.73 -7.01 -4.59
N ASN A 206 30.10 -7.59 -3.56
CA ASN A 206 29.30 -6.86 -2.57
C ASN A 206 30.03 -6.68 -1.22
N GLY A 207 31.31 -7.06 -1.12
CA GLY A 207 32.13 -6.87 0.08
C GLY A 207 31.71 -7.73 1.27
N LEU A 208 31.15 -8.92 1.03
CA LEU A 208 30.64 -9.82 2.06
C LEU A 208 31.63 -10.95 2.43
N ILE A 209 32.63 -11.22 1.57
CA ILE A 209 33.79 -12.10 1.81
C ILE A 209 35.01 -11.57 1.05
#